data_AF-A0AAE4G9M1-F1
#
_entry.id   AF-A0AAE4G9M1-F1
#
_cell.length_a   1.000
_cell.length_b   1.000
_cell.length_c   1.000
_cell.angle_alpha   90.00
_cell.angle_beta   90.00
_cell.angle_gamma   90.00
#
_symmetry.space_group_name_H-M   'P 1'
#
loop_
_entity.id
_entity.type
_entity.pdbx_description
1 polymer ?
#
loop_
_entity_poly.entity_id
_entity_poly.type
_entity_poly.pdbx_seq_one_letter_code
_entity_poly.pdbx_strand_id
1 'polypeptide(L)' 'LMMGLCNRITVLDYGKPIAEGVPADVQKNPAVIEAYLGAGH' A
#
# COMPACT_ATOMS: atom_id res chain seq x y z
N LEU A 1 6.70 2.51 13.23
CA LEU A 1 6.89 3.97 13.14
C LEU A 1 6.79 4.56 11.72
N MET A 2 6.63 3.77 10.64
CA MET A 2 6.46 4.31 9.28
C MET A 2 5.06 4.89 9.00
N MET A 3 4.01 4.22 9.48
CA MET A 3 2.60 4.59 9.23
C MET A 3 2.12 5.85 9.96
N GLY A 4 2.98 6.49 10.78
CA GLY A 4 2.64 7.69 11.55
C GLY A 4 3.44 8.95 11.19
N LEU A 5 4.42 8.86 10.30
CA LEU A 5 5.27 10.00 9.90
C LEU A 5 4.82 10.63 8.58
N CYS A 6 4.15 9.86 7.70
CA CYS A 6 3.72 10.30 6.38
C CYS A 6 2.21 10.60 6.37
N ASN A 7 1.83 11.82 5.99
CA ASN A 7 0.42 12.20 5.79
C ASN A 7 -0.23 11.46 4.61
N ARG A 8 0.56 11.02 3.62
CA ARG A 8 0.09 10.32 2.43
C ARG A 8 1.18 9.37 1.93
N ILE A 9 0.77 8.22 1.42
CA ILE A 9 1.66 7.22 0.82
C ILE A 9 1.08 6.73 -0.51
N THR A 10 1.99 6.43 -1.43
CA THR A 10 1.68 5.84 -2.74
C THR A 10 2.35 4.48 -2.80
N VAL A 11 1.57 3.44 -3.08
CA VAL A 11 2.05 2.06 -3.25
C VAL A 11 2.16 1.77 -4.74
N LEU A 12 3.31 1.22 -5.12
CA LEU A 12 3.66 0.87 -6.49
C LEU A 12 3.84 -0.64 -6.57
N ASP A 13 3.19 -1.27 -7.54
CA ASP A 13 3.37 -2.67 -7.91
C ASP A 13 3.96 -2.73 -9.32
N TYR A 14 5.13 -3.38 -9.47
CA TYR A 14 5.90 -3.41 -10.72
C TYR A 14 6.04 -2.06 -11.45
N GLY A 15 6.22 -0.98 -10.67
CA GLY A 15 6.37 0.39 -11.19
C GLY A 15 5.06 1.07 -11.59
N LYS A 16 3.90 0.47 -11.32
CA LYS A 16 2.58 1.07 -11.53
C LYS A 16 1.91 1.39 -10.20
N PRO A 17 1.31 2.57 -10.02
CA PRO A 17 0.62 2.92 -8.78
C PRO A 17 -0.64 2.08 -8.62
N ILE A 18 -0.80 1.45 -7.45
CA ILE A 18 -1.94 0.61 -7.11
C ILE A 18 -2.81 1.20 -6.00
N ALA A 19 -2.24 2.05 -5.14
CA ALA A 19 -2.99 2.76 -4.12
C ALA A 19 -2.28 4.06 -3.74
N GLU A 20 -3.07 5.08 -3.39
CA GLU A 20 -2.55 6.35 -2.90
C GLU A 20 -3.50 6.95 -1.88
N GLY A 21 -2.99 7.31 -0.69
CA GLY A 21 -3.85 7.83 0.36
C GLY A 21 -3.19 7.86 1.73
N VAL A 22 -4.00 8.07 2.77
CA VAL A 22 -3.51 8.00 4.14
C VAL A 22 -3.08 6.55 4.47
N PRO A 23 -2.07 6.36 5.33
CA PRO A 23 -1.57 5.02 5.63
C PRO A 23 -2.64 4.05 6.12
N ALA A 24 -3.61 4.52 6.89
CA ALA A 24 -4.70 3.71 7.41
C ALA A 24 -5.69 3.22 6.33
N ASP A 25 -5.80 3.94 5.21
CA ASP A 25 -6.68 3.61 4.10
C ASP A 25 -5.97 2.69 3.11
N VAL A 26 -4.73 3.04 2.77
CA VAL A 26 -3.86 2.26 1.88
C VAL A 26 -3.58 0.86 2.44
N GLN A 27 -3.39 0.71 3.75
CA GLN A 27 -3.22 -0.62 4.39
C GLN A 27 -4.45 -1.52 4.28
N LYS A 28 -5.66 -0.94 4.11
CA LYS A 28 -6.90 -1.70 3.93
C LYS A 28 -7.16 -2.04 2.46
N ASN A 29 -6.37 -1.50 1.54
CA ASN A 29 -6.59 -1.71 0.12
C ASN A 29 -6.19 -3.14 -0.25
N PRO A 30 -7.11 -3.96 -0.80
CA PRO A 30 -6.83 -5.34 -1.15
C PRO A 30 -5.66 -5.48 -2.12
N ALA A 31 -5.51 -4.57 -3.09
CA ALA A 31 -4.38 -4.59 -4.02
C ALA A 31 -3.03 -4.37 -3.33
N VAL A 32 -2.99 -3.57 -2.25
CA VAL A 32 -1.78 -3.35 -1.45
C VAL A 32 -1.46 -4.59 -0.63
N ILE A 33 -2.48 -5.24 -0.07
CA ILE A 33 -2.33 -6.49 0.68
C ILE A 33 -1.79 -7.59 -0.24
N GLU A 34 -2.35 -7.72 -1.44
CA GLU A 34 -1.90 -8.66 -2.47
C GLU A 34 -0.47 -8.35 -2.96
N ALA A 35 -0.12 -7.08 -3.15
CA ALA A 35 1.24 -6.71 -3.56
C ALA A 35 2.29 -6.93 -2.46
N TYR A 36 1.91 -6.79 -1.18
CA TYR A 36 2.83 -6.92 -0.05
C TYR A 36 2.97 -8.36 0.46
N LEU A 37 1.89 -9.15 0.40
CA LEU A 37 1.88 -10.57 0.80
C LEU A 37 2.11 -11.52 -0.39
N GLY A 38 1.97 -11.02 -1.62
CA GLY A 38 1.99 -11.82 -2.85
C GLY A 38 0.65 -12.53 -3.09
N ALA A 39 0.22 -12.60 -4.34
CA ALA A 39 -0.85 -13.50 -4.77
C ALA A 39 -0.34 -14.96 -4.71
N GLY A 40 -0.28 -15.52 -3.49
CA GLY A 40 -0.11 -16.95 -3.20
C GLY A 40 1.31 -17.52 -3.30
N HIS A 41 1.99 -17.64 -2.15
CA HIS A 41 2.63 -18.90 -1.70
C HIS A 41 3.09 -18.78 -0.25
#